data_AF-A0A084W189-F1
#
_entry.id   AF-A0A084W189-F1
#
_cell.length_a   1.000
_cell.length_b   1.000
_cell.length_c   1.000
_cell.angle_alpha   90.00
_cell.angle_beta   90.00
_cell.angle_gamma   90.00
#
_symmetry.space_group_name_H-M   'P 1'
#
loop_
_entity.id
_entity.type
_entity.pdbx_description
1 polymer ?
#
loop_
_entity_poly.entity_id
_entity_poly.type
_entity_poly.pdbx_seq_one_letter_code
_entity_poly.pdbx_strand_id
1 'polypeptide(L)'
;MVRFGNHPVSKTKAFETEAGKTGCLALLSTSSESHGHSGACCSLWRLVIFCSIMVKLCQLVLFVGVTVASMAIGQTEAAAYILANATHPDYPGACYDSHRELSLKPNETVQLKGECAEMSCDSQFTISFYSCGVSNVESPECVLTGQDFSKDYPECCSKYTCTDKDGKTYPM
;
A
#
# COMPACT_ATOMS: atom_id res chain seq x y z
N MET A 1 5.63 14.12 -41.50
CA MET A 1 6.89 14.55 -40.87
C MET A 1 6.87 14.09 -39.43
N VAL A 2 7.71 13.11 -39.12
CA VAL A 2 7.82 12.47 -37.80
C VAL A 2 9.17 12.85 -37.23
N ARG A 3 9.23 13.36 -36.00
CA ARG A 3 10.46 13.39 -35.19
C ARG A 3 10.14 12.96 -33.76
N PHE A 4 10.48 11.70 -33.49
CA PHE A 4 10.78 11.17 -32.17
C PHE A 4 12.14 11.72 -31.71
N GLY A 5 12.24 12.18 -30.46
CA GLY A 5 13.50 12.37 -29.73
C GLY A 5 13.53 11.36 -28.58
N ASN A 6 14.31 10.29 -28.70
CA ASN A 6 15.72 10.14 -28.29
C ASN A 6 15.90 9.85 -26.80
N HIS A 7 15.87 8.55 -26.46
CA HIS A 7 16.74 7.95 -25.45
C HIS A 7 18.12 7.67 -26.07
N PRO A 8 19.17 7.58 -25.25
CA PRO A 8 19.88 6.31 -25.21
C PRO A 8 20.22 5.82 -23.79
N VAL A 9 20.60 4.54 -23.80
CA VAL A 9 20.64 3.52 -22.74
C VAL A 9 22.05 3.33 -22.19
N SER A 10 22.12 3.06 -20.88
CA SER A 10 23.05 2.19 -20.11
C SER A 10 24.57 2.38 -20.15
N LYS A 11 25.21 2.29 -18.97
CA LYS A 11 26.24 1.27 -18.69
C LYS A 11 26.55 1.17 -17.19
N THR A 12 26.26 0.00 -16.64
CA THR A 12 26.87 -0.59 -15.45
C THR A 12 28.31 -1.01 -15.75
N LYS A 13 29.24 -0.80 -14.82
CA LYS A 13 30.33 -1.74 -14.53
C LYS A 13 30.90 -1.49 -13.14
N ALA A 14 31.15 -2.59 -12.45
CA ALA A 14 31.67 -2.71 -11.12
C ALA A 14 33.22 -2.73 -11.10
N PHE A 15 33.76 -2.52 -9.89
CA PHE A 15 34.92 -3.19 -9.30
C PHE A 15 36.26 -3.18 -10.05
N GLU A 16 37.28 -2.54 -9.49
CA GLU A 16 38.51 -3.25 -9.09
C GLU A 16 39.37 -2.42 -8.12
N THR A 17 39.93 -3.16 -7.18
CA THR A 17 40.88 -2.82 -6.11
C THR A 17 42.27 -2.47 -6.69
N GLU A 18 43.15 -1.89 -5.87
CA GLU A 18 44.63 -2.09 -5.76
C GLU A 18 45.22 -0.80 -5.15
N ALA A 19 45.57 -0.75 -3.86
CA ALA A 19 46.79 -1.29 -3.24
C ALA A 19 48.06 -0.46 -3.48
N GLY A 20 48.69 -0.02 -2.37
CA GLY A 20 50.07 0.47 -2.30
C GLY A 20 50.24 1.97 -2.56
N LYS A 21 51.19 2.69 -1.96
CA LYS A 21 52.35 2.29 -1.15
C LYS A 21 52.97 3.57 -0.57
N THR A 22 53.33 3.52 0.71
CA THR A 22 54.61 4.00 1.29
C THR A 22 55.19 5.39 1.01
N GLY A 23 55.56 6.06 2.12
CA GLY A 23 56.59 7.10 2.23
C GLY A 23 56.18 8.12 3.30
N CYS A 24 56.35 7.92 4.61
CA CYS A 24 57.57 7.61 5.37
C CYS A 24 58.78 8.45 4.94
N LEU A 25 59.06 9.51 5.69
CA LEU A 25 60.35 9.85 6.31
C LEU A 25 60.20 11.29 6.88
N ALA A 26 60.68 11.66 8.06
CA ALA A 26 61.43 10.95 9.08
C ALA A 26 61.81 11.99 10.15
N LEU A 27 61.90 11.55 11.42
CA LEU A 27 63.05 11.81 12.32
C LEU A 27 63.23 13.25 12.83
N LEU A 28 63.58 13.56 14.08
CA LEU A 28 64.04 12.85 15.28
C LEU A 28 63.78 13.83 16.44
N SER A 29 63.44 13.36 17.63
CA SER A 29 64.32 13.34 18.82
C SER A 29 63.38 13.63 20.01
N THR A 30 63.44 13.05 21.20
CA THR A 30 64.46 12.29 21.91
C THR A 30 63.80 11.26 22.82
N SER A 31 64.49 10.15 23.00
CA SER A 31 64.35 9.10 24.00
C SER A 31 63.99 9.56 25.42
N SER A 32 63.17 8.76 26.11
CA SER A 32 63.55 8.16 27.39
C SER A 32 62.61 7.02 27.73
N GLU A 33 63.15 5.81 27.76
CA GLU A 33 62.55 4.60 28.33
C GLU A 33 62.05 4.84 29.76
N SER A 34 60.93 4.24 30.13
CA SER A 34 60.94 3.08 31.05
C SER A 34 59.52 2.64 31.46
N HIS A 35 59.25 1.36 31.18
CA HIS A 35 58.42 0.41 31.94
C HIS A 35 57.02 0.82 32.45
N GLY A 36 55.98 0.17 31.89
CA GLY A 36 54.75 -0.09 32.65
C GLY A 36 53.50 -0.43 31.82
N HIS A 37 53.01 -1.68 31.94
CA HIS A 37 51.69 -2.19 31.56
C HIS A 37 51.30 -2.12 30.06
N SER A 38 51.41 -3.20 29.27
CA SER A 38 50.64 -4.46 29.35
C SER A 38 49.12 -4.24 29.45
N GLY A 39 48.41 -4.40 28.33
CA GLY A 39 47.03 -4.93 28.31
C GLY A 39 45.84 -3.99 28.04
N ALA A 40 45.92 -2.69 28.28
CA ALA A 40 44.70 -1.86 28.35
C ALA A 40 44.13 -1.37 26.98
N CYS A 41 44.97 -1.18 25.95
CA CYS A 41 44.49 -0.61 24.67
C CYS A 41 43.65 -1.57 23.80
N CYS A 42 43.82 -2.89 23.94
CA CYS A 42 43.04 -3.87 23.15
C CYS A 42 41.59 -4.02 23.63
N SER A 43 41.29 -3.64 24.89
CA SER A 43 39.97 -3.87 25.49
C SER A 43 38.96 -2.75 25.14
N LEU A 44 39.42 -1.51 24.97
CA LEU A 44 38.53 -0.39 24.59
C LEU A 44 38.05 -0.47 23.14
N TRP A 45 38.88 -0.97 22.21
CA TRP A 45 38.49 -1.04 20.80
C TRP A 45 37.36 -2.05 20.56
N ARG A 46 37.35 -3.16 21.30
CA ARG A 46 36.25 -4.13 21.28
C ARG A 46 34.94 -3.51 21.77
N LEU A 47 34.96 -2.73 22.84
CA LEU A 47 33.76 -2.06 23.38
C LEU A 47 33.16 -1.04 22.41
N VAL A 48 33.98 -0.29 21.67
CA VAL A 48 33.51 0.68 20.65
C VAL A 48 32.87 -0.01 19.45
N ILE A 49 33.42 -1.15 19.01
CA ILE A 49 32.87 -1.96 17.92
C ILE A 49 31.55 -2.62 18.36
N PHE A 50 31.51 -3.21 19.56
CA PHE A 50 30.29 -3.79 20.12
C PHE A 50 29.17 -2.76 20.28
N CYS A 51 29.48 -1.55 20.75
CA CYS A 51 28.53 -0.45 20.84
C CYS A 51 28.00 -0.02 19.46
N SER A 52 28.88 0.11 18.46
CA SER A 52 28.49 0.45 17.08
C SER A 52 27.59 -0.62 16.44
N ILE A 53 27.86 -1.90 16.71
CA ILE A 53 27.03 -3.02 16.25
C ILE A 53 25.67 -3.01 16.95
N MET A 54 25.63 -2.77 18.26
CA MET A 54 24.37 -2.69 19.03
C MET A 54 23.50 -1.52 18.57
N VAL A 55 24.08 -0.35 18.28
CA VAL A 55 23.35 0.81 17.75
C VAL A 55 22.78 0.53 16.36
N LYS A 56 23.55 -0.13 15.47
CA LYS A 56 23.07 -0.52 14.14
C LYS A 56 22.00 -1.61 14.17
N LEU A 57 22.11 -2.58 15.08
CA LEU A 57 21.09 -3.61 15.31
C LEU A 57 19.80 -2.99 15.86
N CYS A 58 19.90 -2.04 16.78
CA CYS A 58 18.75 -1.29 17.31
C CYS A 58 18.08 -0.45 16.21
N GLN A 59 18.85 0.28 15.40
CA GLN A 59 18.31 1.02 14.26
C GLN A 59 17.63 0.08 13.26
N LEU A 60 18.24 -1.06 12.92
CA LEU A 60 17.67 -2.01 11.96
C LEU A 60 16.35 -2.61 12.49
N VAL A 61 16.27 -2.95 13.77
CA VAL A 61 15.04 -3.46 14.40
C VAL A 61 13.95 -2.39 14.40
N LEU A 62 14.28 -1.12 14.70
CA LEU A 62 13.31 -0.02 14.64
C LEU A 62 12.83 0.25 13.21
N PHE A 63 13.72 0.23 12.22
CA PHE A 63 13.36 0.41 10.81
C PHE A 63 12.48 -0.73 10.28
N VAL A 64 12.80 -1.98 10.62
CA VAL A 64 11.98 -3.14 10.24
C VAL A 64 10.63 -3.10 10.95
N GLY A 65 10.59 -2.75 12.24
CA GLY A 65 9.35 -2.60 12.99
C GLY A 65 8.41 -1.53 12.41
N VAL A 66 8.96 -0.37 12.04
CA VAL A 66 8.18 0.73 11.44
C VAL A 66 7.67 0.37 10.04
N THR A 67 8.46 -0.32 9.22
CA THR A 67 8.05 -0.71 7.86
C THR A 67 7.01 -1.82 7.85
N VAL A 68 7.03 -2.75 8.81
CA VAL A 68 5.98 -3.77 8.96
C VAL A 68 4.68 -3.14 9.46
N ALA A 69 4.75 -2.14 10.35
CA ALA A 69 3.57 -1.46 10.88
C ALA A 69 2.79 -0.66 9.82
N SER A 70 3.47 -0.08 8.83
CA SER A 70 2.80 0.75 7.81
C SER A 70 2.00 -0.05 6.79
N MET A 71 2.32 -1.32 6.55
CA MET A 71 1.61 -2.19 5.59
C MET A 71 0.23 -2.63 6.08
N ALA A 72 -0.12 -2.43 7.36
CA ALA A 72 -1.39 -2.89 7.93
C ALA A 72 -2.59 -1.93 7.73
N ILE A 73 -2.41 -0.78 7.06
CA ILE A 73 -3.44 0.28 7.00
C ILE A 73 -4.31 0.19 5.72
N GLY A 74 -4.13 -0.85 4.89
CA GLY A 74 -4.72 -0.92 3.55
C GLY A 74 -5.82 -1.95 3.33
N GLN A 75 -6.84 -2.06 4.20
CA GLN A 75 -8.02 -2.90 3.95
C GLN A 75 -9.28 -2.03 3.96
N THR A 76 -9.57 -1.34 2.85
CA THR A 76 -10.87 -0.69 2.65
C THR A 76 -11.77 -1.63 1.86
N GLU A 77 -12.68 -2.31 2.53
CA GLU A 77 -13.80 -3.03 1.91
C GLU A 77 -14.91 -2.04 1.56
N ALA A 78 -14.62 -1.16 0.59
CA ALA A 78 -15.64 -0.34 -0.03
C ALA A 78 -16.25 -1.13 -1.20
N ALA A 79 -17.55 -1.42 -1.13
CA ALA A 79 -18.32 -1.95 -2.25
C ALA A 79 -18.66 -0.83 -3.27
N ALA A 80 -17.71 0.08 -3.51
CA ALA A 80 -17.85 1.18 -4.43
C ALA A 80 -16.50 1.46 -5.09
N TYR A 81 -16.52 1.77 -6.39
CA TYR A 81 -15.34 2.20 -7.12
C TYR A 81 -15.68 3.36 -8.04
N ILE A 82 -14.67 4.16 -8.36
CA ILE A 82 -14.78 5.28 -9.28
C ILE A 82 -13.81 5.03 -10.42
N LEU A 83 -14.31 5.02 -11.65
CA LEU A 83 -13.51 4.91 -12.85
C LEU A 83 -13.49 6.27 -13.55
N ALA A 84 -12.39 7.00 -13.38
CA ALA A 84 -12.17 8.27 -14.05
C ALA A 84 -11.82 8.05 -15.53
N ASN A 85 -12.24 8.98 -16.40
CA ASN A 85 -12.00 8.93 -17.83
C ASN A 85 -12.42 7.59 -18.47
N ALA A 86 -13.61 7.12 -18.13
CA ALA A 86 -14.20 5.89 -18.64
C ALA A 86 -14.70 6.10 -20.07
N THR A 87 -13.82 6.41 -21.02
CA THR A 87 -14.18 6.65 -22.43
C THR A 87 -13.67 5.51 -23.31
N HIS A 88 -14.40 5.23 -24.40
CA HIS A 88 -14.01 4.21 -25.38
C HIS A 88 -14.07 4.76 -26.80
N PRO A 89 -13.10 4.43 -27.69
CA PRO A 89 -13.10 4.91 -29.07
C PRO A 89 -14.36 4.54 -29.85
N ASP A 90 -14.97 3.38 -29.56
CA ASP A 90 -16.18 2.92 -30.26
C ASP A 90 -17.46 3.59 -29.75
N TYR A 91 -17.42 4.22 -28.57
CA TYR A 91 -18.55 4.89 -27.94
C TYR A 91 -18.17 6.34 -27.58
N PRO A 92 -17.94 7.20 -28.59
CA PRO A 92 -17.54 8.58 -28.34
C PRO A 92 -18.65 9.36 -27.63
N GLY A 93 -18.29 10.07 -26.57
CA GLY A 93 -19.25 10.88 -25.81
C GLY A 93 -20.14 10.11 -24.84
N ALA A 94 -19.79 8.85 -24.54
CA ALA A 94 -20.41 8.05 -23.49
C ALA A 94 -19.35 7.59 -22.49
N CYS A 95 -19.78 7.30 -21.26
CA CYS A 95 -19.00 6.48 -20.37
C CYS A 95 -19.06 5.02 -20.84
N TYR A 96 -17.95 4.29 -20.74
CA TYR A 96 -17.88 2.89 -21.10
C TYR A 96 -17.16 2.10 -20.01
N ASP A 97 -17.85 1.09 -19.47
CA ASP A 97 -17.28 0.11 -18.54
C ASP A 97 -16.83 -1.11 -19.35
N SER A 98 -15.52 -1.35 -19.41
CA SER A 98 -14.93 -2.48 -20.15
C SER A 98 -15.11 -3.83 -19.49
N HIS A 99 -15.43 -3.87 -18.20
CA HIS A 99 -15.67 -5.11 -17.47
C HIS A 99 -17.06 -5.67 -17.76
N ARG A 100 -18.06 -4.79 -17.88
CA ARG A 100 -19.46 -5.16 -18.15
C ARG A 100 -19.89 -4.93 -19.60
N GLU A 101 -19.01 -4.39 -20.43
CA GLU A 101 -19.29 -4.02 -21.83
C GLU A 101 -20.52 -3.09 -21.94
N LEU A 102 -20.65 -2.16 -20.99
CA LEU A 102 -21.82 -1.29 -20.85
C LEU A 102 -21.45 0.16 -21.16
N SER A 103 -22.23 0.79 -22.04
CA SER A 103 -22.12 2.23 -22.33
C SER A 103 -23.23 3.03 -21.65
N LEU A 104 -22.88 4.12 -20.99
CA LEU A 104 -23.78 5.03 -20.29
C LEU A 104 -23.65 6.45 -20.84
N LYS A 105 -24.76 7.15 -21.01
CA LYS A 105 -24.74 8.56 -21.40
C LYS A 105 -24.29 9.44 -20.21
N PRO A 106 -23.72 10.62 -20.48
CA PRO A 106 -23.41 11.58 -19.43
C PRO A 106 -24.68 11.96 -18.63
N ASN A 107 -24.54 11.98 -17.31
CA ASN A 107 -25.63 12.17 -16.32
C ASN A 107 -26.69 11.06 -16.31
N GLU A 108 -26.38 9.88 -16.86
CA GLU A 108 -27.23 8.70 -16.76
C GLU A 108 -26.86 7.87 -15.54
N THR A 109 -27.89 7.40 -14.83
CA THR A 109 -27.77 6.43 -13.74
C THR A 109 -28.58 5.20 -14.10
N VAL A 110 -27.97 4.03 -13.99
CA VAL A 110 -28.61 2.75 -14.26
C VAL A 110 -28.48 1.81 -13.08
N GLN A 111 -29.50 0.99 -12.93
CA GLN A 111 -29.56 -0.09 -11.96
C GLN A 111 -29.14 -1.37 -12.66
N LEU A 112 -28.11 -2.04 -12.14
CA LEU A 112 -27.61 -3.29 -12.73
C LEU A 112 -28.54 -4.43 -12.31
N LYS A 113 -29.39 -4.90 -13.22
CA LYS A 113 -30.31 -6.00 -12.93
C LYS A 113 -29.52 -7.30 -12.73
N GLY A 114 -29.70 -7.93 -11.57
CA GLY A 114 -29.02 -9.18 -11.18
C GLY A 114 -27.82 -8.99 -10.26
N GLU A 115 -27.23 -7.80 -10.21
CA GLU A 115 -26.19 -7.43 -9.25
C GLU A 115 -26.73 -6.22 -8.49
N CYS A 116 -27.24 -6.38 -7.27
CA CYS A 116 -27.84 -5.26 -6.51
C CYS A 116 -26.85 -4.08 -6.34
N ALA A 117 -26.85 -3.21 -7.34
CA ALA A 117 -25.81 -2.22 -7.59
C ALA A 117 -26.32 -1.16 -8.56
N GLU A 118 -25.80 0.04 -8.40
CA GLU A 118 -26.07 1.20 -9.24
C GLU A 118 -24.78 1.68 -9.90
N MET A 119 -24.88 2.09 -11.16
CA MET A 119 -23.80 2.72 -11.91
C MET A 119 -24.27 4.05 -12.46
N SER A 120 -23.49 5.11 -12.25
CA SER A 120 -23.77 6.43 -12.79
C SER A 120 -22.57 6.96 -13.59
N CYS A 121 -22.86 7.68 -14.67
CA CYS A 121 -21.87 8.37 -15.50
C CYS A 121 -22.02 9.87 -15.29
N ASP A 122 -20.96 10.53 -14.80
CA ASP A 122 -20.93 11.99 -14.68
C ASP A 122 -20.65 12.68 -16.03
N SER A 123 -20.98 13.97 -16.11
CA SER A 123 -20.59 14.88 -17.21
C SER A 123 -19.12 14.82 -17.61
N GLN A 124 -18.22 14.52 -16.68
CA GLN A 124 -16.77 14.41 -16.89
C GLN A 124 -16.32 13.01 -17.35
N PHE A 125 -17.24 12.19 -17.85
CA PHE A 125 -16.98 10.80 -18.25
C PHE A 125 -16.36 9.96 -17.12
N THR A 126 -16.87 10.15 -15.90
CA THR A 126 -16.45 9.41 -14.72
C THR A 126 -17.58 8.47 -14.31
N ILE A 127 -17.28 7.17 -14.21
CA ILE A 127 -18.24 6.19 -13.72
C ILE A 127 -18.12 6.08 -12.20
N SER A 128 -19.23 6.22 -11.50
CA SER A 128 -19.35 5.85 -10.09
C SER A 128 -20.16 4.57 -9.99
N PHE A 129 -19.58 3.55 -9.37
CA PHE A 129 -20.23 2.28 -9.12
C PHE A 129 -20.46 2.09 -7.63
N TYR A 130 -21.68 1.69 -7.26
CA TYR A 130 -22.08 1.41 -5.89
C TYR A 130 -22.76 0.05 -5.82
N SER A 131 -22.33 -0.80 -4.89
CA SER A 131 -22.92 -2.11 -4.63
C SER A 131 -23.08 -2.33 -3.13
N CYS A 132 -23.84 -3.35 -2.74
CA CYS A 132 -24.02 -3.68 -1.33
C CYS A 132 -22.69 -4.03 -0.68
N GLY A 133 -22.41 -3.41 0.47
CA GLY A 133 -21.30 -3.83 1.34
C GLY A 133 -21.48 -5.28 1.80
N VAL A 134 -20.37 -6.00 1.92
CA VAL A 134 -20.38 -7.33 2.56
C VAL A 134 -20.30 -7.12 4.06
N SER A 135 -21.43 -7.24 4.75
CA SER A 135 -21.47 -7.28 6.22
C SER A 135 -21.40 -8.72 6.69
N ASN A 136 -20.22 -9.15 7.15
CA ASN A 136 -20.07 -10.41 7.89
C ASN A 136 -20.49 -10.16 9.33
N VAL A 137 -21.71 -10.56 9.69
CA VAL A 137 -22.20 -10.45 11.06
C VAL A 137 -21.89 -11.76 11.78
N GLU A 138 -20.85 -11.77 12.62
CA GLU A 138 -20.43 -12.96 13.38
C GLU A 138 -21.31 -13.25 14.61
N SER A 139 -22.35 -12.44 14.86
CA SER A 139 -23.25 -12.66 15.99
C SER A 139 -24.33 -13.69 15.68
N PRO A 140 -24.51 -14.74 16.51
CA PRO A 140 -25.58 -15.73 16.35
C PRO A 140 -26.98 -15.11 16.56
N GLU A 141 -27.05 -13.93 17.17
CA GLU A 141 -28.30 -13.20 17.45
C GLU A 141 -28.79 -12.39 16.23
N CYS A 142 -28.00 -12.37 15.14
CA CYS A 142 -28.31 -11.68 13.91
C CYS A 142 -28.61 -12.68 12.80
N VAL A 143 -29.82 -12.57 12.24
CA VAL A 143 -30.26 -13.42 11.13
C VAL A 143 -30.41 -12.58 9.88
N LEU A 144 -30.04 -13.16 8.73
CA LEU A 144 -30.34 -12.58 7.43
C LEU A 144 -31.85 -12.64 7.21
N THR A 145 -32.50 -11.48 7.18
CA THR A 145 -33.96 -11.36 7.06
C THR A 145 -34.43 -11.37 5.61
N GLY A 146 -33.54 -11.04 4.68
CA GLY A 146 -33.78 -11.23 3.25
C GLY A 146 -32.96 -10.32 2.36
N GLN A 147 -32.92 -10.68 1.08
CA GLN A 147 -32.35 -9.91 -0.02
C GLN A 147 -33.35 -9.96 -1.18
N ASP A 148 -33.74 -8.79 -1.70
CA ASP A 148 -34.75 -8.70 -2.76
C ASP A 148 -34.16 -8.04 -4.00
N PHE A 149 -33.72 -8.86 -4.95
CA PHE A 149 -33.15 -8.38 -6.22
C PHE A 149 -34.19 -7.78 -7.18
N SER A 150 -35.48 -7.77 -6.83
CA SER A 150 -36.51 -7.11 -7.63
C SER A 150 -36.52 -5.60 -7.41
N LYS A 151 -35.95 -5.15 -6.29
CA LYS A 151 -35.80 -3.73 -5.96
C LYS A 151 -34.51 -3.15 -6.56
N ASP A 152 -34.47 -1.82 -6.62
CA ASP A 152 -33.28 -1.08 -7.04
C ASP A 152 -32.34 -0.84 -5.85
N TYR A 153 -31.05 -0.65 -6.11
CA TYR A 153 -30.06 -0.30 -5.09
C TYR A 153 -30.41 1.07 -4.49
N PRO A 154 -30.30 1.27 -3.16
CA PRO A 154 -29.77 0.36 -2.14
C PRO A 154 -30.83 -0.57 -1.48
N GLU A 155 -32.09 -0.52 -1.92
CA GLU A 155 -33.17 -1.27 -1.28
C GLU A 155 -33.09 -2.78 -1.49
N CYS A 156 -32.45 -3.23 -2.56
CA CYS A 156 -32.23 -4.65 -2.84
C CYS A 156 -31.13 -5.30 -1.97
N CYS A 157 -30.41 -4.53 -1.15
CA CYS A 157 -29.34 -5.07 -0.33
C CYS A 157 -29.85 -5.98 0.77
N SER A 158 -29.00 -6.94 1.17
CA SER A 158 -29.25 -7.85 2.27
C SER A 158 -29.51 -7.09 3.57
N LYS A 159 -30.61 -7.43 4.24
CA LYS A 159 -30.99 -6.85 5.53
C LYS A 159 -30.82 -7.87 6.64
N TYR A 160 -30.29 -7.44 7.77
CA TYR A 160 -30.14 -8.29 8.94
C TYR A 160 -31.11 -7.85 10.03
N THR A 161 -31.60 -8.80 10.82
CA THR A 161 -32.34 -8.49 12.05
C THR A 161 -31.60 -9.13 13.20
N CYS A 162 -31.20 -8.29 14.14
CA CYS A 162 -30.44 -8.68 15.31
C CYS A 162 -31.33 -8.63 16.55
N THR A 163 -31.10 -9.55 17.46
CA THR A 163 -31.77 -9.61 18.75
C THR A 163 -30.79 -9.18 19.84
N ASP A 164 -31.18 -8.23 20.67
CA ASP A 164 -30.43 -7.86 21.87
C ASP A 164 -30.62 -8.89 23.00
N LYS A 165 -29.75 -8.82 24.02
CA LYS A 165 -29.86 -9.60 25.26
C LYS A 165 -31.18 -9.40 26.02
N ASP A 166 -31.84 -8.27 25.79
CA ASP A 166 -33.17 -7.94 26.31
C ASP A 166 -34.33 -8.55 25.48
N GLY A 167 -34.02 -9.37 24.46
CA GLY A 167 -34.99 -9.98 23.56
C GLY A 167 -35.61 -9.03 22.55
N LYS A 168 -35.07 -7.82 22.40
CA LYS A 168 -35.55 -6.82 21.43
C LYS A 168 -34.91 -7.04 20.07
N THR A 169 -35.71 -7.12 19.02
CA THR A 169 -35.24 -7.24 17.64
C THR A 169 -35.11 -5.88 16.97
N TYR A 170 -34.00 -5.62 16.30
CA TYR A 170 -33.77 -4.40 15.52
C TYR A 170 -33.20 -4.73 14.13
N PRO A 171 -33.65 -4.03 13.07
CA PRO A 171 -33.06 -4.15 11.75
C PRO A 171 -31.69 -3.46 11.71
N MET A 172 -30.74 -4.04 10.99
CA MET A 172 -29.47 -3.43 10.59
C MET A 172 -29.47 -3.12 9.09
#